data_AF-A0A7X9IQ38-F1
#
_entry.id   AF-A0A7X9IQ38-F1
#
_cell.length_a   1.000
_cell.length_b   1.000
_cell.length_c   1.000
_cell.angle_alpha   90.00
_cell.angle_beta   90.00
_cell.angle_gamma   90.00
#
_symmetry.space_group_name_H-M   'P 1'
#
loop_
_entity.id
_entity.type
_entity.pdbx_description
1 polymer ?
#
loop_
_entity_poly.entity_id
_entity_poly.type
_entity_poly.pdbx_seq_one_letter_code
_entity_poly.pdbx_strand_id
1 'polypeptide(L)'
;MAVAASILKFFYNINLDEKSLIEQFFTRLTAKKDYTISFLDIKQIIEYYGLNVKGVKITRNQIIKYSYYAPIILHFEKPDKHFTIFTGFYGQYLFLLDPSIGIQFISDKEFDSKFSGYALIIYGKDEIKNSSLINKINQQLKDRIRHLYIISNTGTY
;
A
#
# COMPACT_ATOMS: atom_id res chain seq x y z
N MET A 1 3.96 -8.78 7.12
CA MET A 1 3.30 -9.91 6.42
C MET A 1 2.07 -9.45 5.69
N ALA A 2 1.08 -8.87 6.38
CA ALA A 2 -0.22 -8.55 5.80
C ALA A 2 -0.15 -7.71 4.51
N VAL A 3 0.71 -6.69 4.45
CA VAL A 3 0.86 -5.88 3.22
C VAL A 3 1.42 -6.69 2.04
N ALA A 4 2.45 -7.50 2.26
CA ALA A 4 3.01 -8.35 1.20
C ALA A 4 1.96 -9.34 0.69
N ALA A 5 1.23 -9.98 1.61
CA ALA A 5 0.17 -10.91 1.27
C ALA A 5 -0.96 -10.23 0.49
N SER A 6 -1.42 -9.05 0.95
CA SER A 6 -2.45 -8.27 0.28
C SER A 6 -2.04 -7.85 -1.13
N ILE A 7 -0.78 -7.41 -1.32
CA ILE A 7 -0.25 -7.10 -2.65
C ILE A 7 -0.30 -8.31 -3.57
N LEU A 8 0.30 -9.42 -3.15
CA LEU A 8 0.42 -10.61 -3.98
C LEU A 8 -0.96 -11.17 -4.34
N LYS A 9 -1.83 -11.31 -3.35
CA LYS A 9 -3.17 -11.89 -3.52
C LYS A 9 -4.10 -10.98 -4.34
N PHE A 10 -4.27 -9.72 -3.94
CA PHE A 10 -5.31 -8.88 -4.53
C PHE A 10 -4.87 -8.14 -5.79
N PHE A 11 -3.61 -7.68 -5.81
CA PHE A 11 -3.13 -6.82 -6.89
C PHE A 11 -2.33 -7.56 -7.96
N TYR A 12 -1.83 -8.76 -7.68
CA TYR A 12 -1.09 -9.59 -8.66
C TYR A 12 -1.72 -10.97 -8.88
N ASN A 13 -2.83 -11.29 -8.21
CA ASN A 13 -3.54 -12.57 -8.32
C ASN A 13 -2.64 -13.81 -8.10
N ILE A 14 -1.63 -13.65 -7.26
CA ILE A 14 -0.70 -14.73 -6.89
C ILE A 14 -1.29 -15.48 -5.70
N ASN A 15 -1.51 -16.77 -5.89
CA ASN A 15 -1.99 -17.63 -4.80
C ASN A 15 -0.87 -17.82 -3.78
N LEU A 16 -1.18 -17.50 -2.53
CA LEU A 16 -0.24 -17.63 -1.43
C LEU A 16 -0.51 -18.94 -0.73
N ASP A 17 0.49 -19.80 -0.68
CA ASP A 17 0.56 -20.79 0.39
C ASP A 17 0.98 -20.07 1.67
N GLU A 18 -0.01 -19.54 2.39
CA GLU A 18 0.21 -18.81 3.64
C GLU A 18 0.97 -19.65 4.67
N LYS A 19 0.80 -20.97 4.66
CA LYS A 19 1.55 -21.88 5.55
C LYS A 19 3.02 -21.93 5.16
N SER A 20 3.34 -22.16 3.89
CA SER A 20 4.73 -22.16 3.40
C SER A 20 5.41 -20.79 3.60
N LEU A 21 4.68 -19.71 3.36
CA LEU A 21 5.14 -18.35 3.61
C LEU A 21 5.45 -18.14 5.10
N ILE A 22 4.51 -18.51 5.98
CA ILE A 22 4.73 -18.41 7.42
C ILE A 22 5.92 -19.26 7.82
N GLU A 23 6.00 -20.53 7.45
CA GLU A 23 7.11 -21.43 7.83
C GLU A 23 8.47 -20.90 7.38
N GLN A 24 8.59 -20.44 6.14
CA GLN A 24 9.85 -19.94 5.58
C GLN A 24 10.29 -18.63 6.27
N PHE A 25 9.35 -17.70 6.47
CA PHE A 25 9.67 -16.39 7.05
C PHE A 25 9.75 -16.42 8.59
N PHE A 26 8.90 -17.19 9.28
CA PHE A 26 9.00 -17.40 10.73
C PHE A 26 10.32 -18.06 11.10
N THR A 27 10.76 -19.10 10.38
CA THR A 27 12.06 -19.74 10.64
C THR A 27 13.21 -18.72 10.61
N ARG A 28 13.12 -17.72 9.73
CA ARG A 28 14.12 -16.66 9.65
C ARG A 28 13.97 -15.60 10.75
N LEU A 29 12.75 -15.22 11.11
CA LEU A 29 12.49 -14.26 12.19
C LEU A 29 12.88 -14.86 13.56
N THR A 30 12.61 -16.14 13.79
CA THR A 30 13.04 -16.86 15.00
C THR A 30 14.56 -16.93 15.09
N ALA A 31 15.26 -17.18 13.98
CA ALA A 31 16.73 -17.13 13.94
C ALA A 31 17.29 -15.74 14.29
N LYS A 32 16.59 -14.66 13.92
CA LYS A 32 16.95 -13.27 14.29
C LYS A 32 16.56 -12.89 15.72
N LYS A 33 15.73 -13.68 16.42
CA LYS A 33 15.05 -13.31 17.68
C LYS A 33 14.31 -11.96 17.61
N ASP A 34 13.88 -11.56 16.42
CA ASP A 34 13.10 -10.35 16.16
C ASP A 34 11.96 -10.71 15.21
N TYR A 35 10.74 -10.54 15.69
CA TYR A 35 9.51 -10.84 14.95
C TYR A 35 8.99 -9.64 14.16
N THR A 36 9.73 -8.52 14.19
CA THR A 36 9.40 -7.32 13.43
C THR A 36 9.70 -7.55 11.95
N ILE A 37 8.72 -7.25 11.11
CA ILE A 37 8.86 -7.41 9.67
C ILE A 37 9.44 -6.13 9.10
N SER A 38 10.63 -6.23 8.54
CA SER A 38 11.32 -5.09 7.94
C SER A 38 10.89 -4.87 6.49
N PHE A 39 11.28 -3.70 5.97
CA PHE A 39 11.18 -3.35 4.55
C PHE A 39 11.86 -4.38 3.64
N LEU A 40 13.00 -4.92 4.09
CA LEU A 40 13.78 -5.91 3.36
C LEU A 40 13.04 -7.26 3.32
N ASP A 41 12.39 -7.64 4.42
CA ASP A 41 11.63 -8.90 4.47
C ASP A 41 10.43 -8.83 3.51
N ILE A 42 9.69 -7.70 3.50
CA ILE A 42 8.58 -7.49 2.53
C ILE A 42 9.08 -7.55 1.09
N LYS A 43 10.20 -6.88 0.80
CA LYS A 43 10.82 -6.91 -0.53
C LYS A 43 11.12 -8.37 -0.94
N GLN A 44 11.78 -9.13 -0.08
CA GLN A 44 12.19 -10.50 -0.38
C GLN A 44 11.01 -11.47 -0.51
N ILE A 45 9.93 -11.27 0.26
CA ILE A 45 8.68 -12.02 0.07
C ILE A 45 8.16 -11.79 -1.35
N ILE A 46 8.03 -10.54 -1.77
CA ILE A 46 7.43 -10.21 -3.06
C ILE A 46 8.33 -10.70 -4.22
N GLU A 47 9.65 -10.58 -4.07
CA GLU A 47 10.63 -11.11 -5.04
C GLU A 47 10.61 -12.64 -5.13
N TYR A 48 10.38 -13.35 -4.02
CA TYR A 48 10.25 -14.81 -4.02
C TYR A 48 9.10 -15.28 -4.93
N TYR A 49 8.03 -14.50 -5.04
CA TYR A 49 6.92 -14.78 -5.96
C TYR A 49 7.12 -14.21 -7.38
N GLY A 50 8.35 -13.83 -7.75
CA GLY A 50 8.73 -13.50 -9.12
C GLY A 50 8.39 -12.07 -9.56
N LEU A 51 8.10 -11.16 -8.63
CA LEU A 51 7.88 -9.75 -8.91
C LEU A 51 9.16 -8.94 -8.66
N ASN A 52 9.47 -7.97 -9.52
CA ASN A 52 10.63 -7.10 -9.28
C ASN A 52 10.25 -5.96 -8.34
N VAL A 53 11.06 -5.74 -7.30
CA VAL A 53 10.77 -4.73 -6.28
C VAL A 53 11.97 -3.85 -5.98
N LYS A 54 11.75 -2.53 -5.96
CA LYS A 54 12.78 -1.55 -5.60
C LYS A 54 12.36 -0.76 -4.36
N GLY A 55 13.21 -0.78 -3.34
CA GLY A 55 13.12 0.16 -2.23
C GLY A 55 13.69 1.52 -2.63
N VAL A 56 12.94 2.58 -2.38
CA VAL A 56 13.32 3.94 -2.75
C VAL A 56 13.03 4.93 -1.62
N LYS A 57 13.86 5.97 -1.53
CA LYS A 57 13.51 7.20 -0.82
C LYS A 57 12.71 8.08 -1.78
N ILE A 58 11.54 8.53 -1.37
CA ILE A 58 10.57 9.20 -2.25
C ILE A 58 9.76 10.24 -1.46
N THR A 59 9.33 11.31 -2.12
CA THR A 59 8.42 12.32 -1.55
C THR A 59 6.97 12.06 -1.97
N ARG A 60 5.98 12.65 -1.27
CA ARG A 60 4.57 12.60 -1.66
C ARG A 60 4.34 13.03 -3.10
N ASN A 61 4.95 14.14 -3.52
CA ASN A 61 4.83 14.65 -4.89
C ASN A 61 5.39 13.66 -5.92
N GLN A 62 6.49 12.97 -5.60
CA GLN A 62 7.02 11.92 -6.46
C GLN A 62 6.11 10.69 -6.50
N ILE A 63 5.51 10.27 -5.38
CA ILE A 63 4.51 9.18 -5.36
C ILE A 63 3.36 9.49 -6.31
N ILE A 64 2.82 10.72 -6.25
CA ILE A 64 1.75 11.19 -7.15
C ILE A 64 2.20 11.14 -8.61
N LYS A 65 3.38 11.69 -8.91
CA LYS A 65 3.99 11.68 -10.26
C LYS A 65 4.18 10.26 -10.81
N TYR A 66 4.53 9.32 -9.94
CA TYR A 66 4.79 7.92 -10.28
C TYR A 66 3.60 7.00 -9.98
N SER A 67 2.39 7.55 -9.90
CA SER A 67 1.17 6.81 -9.54
C SER A 67 0.81 5.68 -10.50
N TYR A 68 1.35 5.67 -11.72
CA TYR A 68 1.21 4.54 -12.65
C TYR A 68 1.83 3.22 -12.13
N TYR A 69 2.78 3.30 -11.19
CA TYR A 69 3.31 2.14 -10.48
C TYR A 69 2.43 1.65 -9.32
N ALA A 70 1.25 2.24 -9.09
CA ALA A 70 0.31 1.70 -8.11
C ALA A 70 0.02 0.21 -8.41
N PRO A 71 -0.06 -0.66 -7.39
CA PRO A 71 0.06 -0.36 -5.96
C PRO A 71 1.51 -0.11 -5.49
N ILE A 72 1.71 0.88 -4.62
CA ILE A 72 3.02 1.20 -4.02
C ILE A 72 2.94 0.94 -2.52
N ILE A 73 3.90 0.20 -1.95
CA ILE A 73 3.95 0.02 -0.49
C ILE A 73 4.64 1.23 0.12
N LEU A 74 4.02 1.83 1.12
CA LEU A 74 4.53 2.96 1.86
C LEU A 74 4.83 2.55 3.30
N HIS A 75 5.90 3.10 3.87
CA HIS A 75 6.21 2.96 5.29
C HIS A 75 5.83 4.23 6.05
N PHE A 76 4.97 4.08 7.05
CA PHE A 76 4.51 5.15 7.93
C PHE A 76 5.17 4.96 9.29
N GLU A 77 5.58 6.06 9.93
CA GLU A 77 6.24 6.05 11.25
C GLU A 77 5.31 6.48 12.39
N LYS A 78 4.17 7.09 12.07
CA LYS A 78 3.21 7.60 13.06
C LYS A 78 1.78 7.16 12.76
N PRO A 79 0.92 7.00 13.78
CA PRO A 79 1.23 7.04 15.22
C PRO A 79 2.14 5.88 15.67
N ASP A 80 2.05 4.76 14.98
CA ASP A 80 2.94 3.60 15.12
C ASP A 80 3.53 3.23 13.76
N LYS A 81 4.67 2.54 13.78
CA LYS A 81 5.33 2.06 12.55
C LYS A 81 4.47 1.00 11.87
N HIS A 82 4.06 1.26 10.65
CA HIS A 82 3.28 0.30 9.86
C HIS A 82 3.52 0.48 8.36
N PHE A 83 3.01 -0.49 7.60
CA PHE A 83 3.03 -0.47 6.15
C PHE A 83 1.62 -0.29 5.62
N THR A 84 1.47 0.52 4.59
CA THR A 84 0.20 0.73 3.89
C THR A 84 0.42 0.68 2.38
N ILE A 85 -0.65 0.53 1.62
CA ILE A 85 -0.59 0.43 0.15
C ILE A 85 -1.24 1.66 -0.46
N PHE A 86 -0.47 2.45 -1.19
CA PHE A 86 -1.00 3.52 -2.03
C PHE A 86 -1.62 2.95 -3.31
N THR A 87 -2.88 3.32 -3.58
CA THR A 87 -3.60 2.90 -4.79
C THR A 87 -3.88 4.04 -5.75
N GLY A 88 -3.86 5.30 -5.30
CA GLY A 88 -4.16 6.46 -6.12
C GLY A 88 -4.39 7.74 -5.31
N PHE A 89 -4.92 8.76 -5.96
CA PHE A 89 -5.22 10.05 -5.33
C PHE A 89 -6.40 10.75 -6.02
N TYR A 90 -6.97 11.74 -5.34
CA TYR A 90 -7.99 12.64 -5.89
C TYR A 90 -7.96 14.00 -5.17
N GLY A 91 -7.69 15.06 -5.92
CA GLY A 91 -7.45 16.38 -5.33
C GLY A 91 -6.29 16.32 -4.32
N GLN A 92 -6.55 16.77 -3.09
CA GLN A 92 -5.61 16.79 -1.97
C GLN A 92 -5.62 15.50 -1.11
N TYR A 93 -6.26 14.43 -1.59
CA TYR A 93 -6.43 13.18 -0.85
C TYR A 93 -5.70 12.03 -1.51
N LEU A 94 -4.92 11.29 -0.71
CA LEU A 94 -4.27 10.05 -1.12
C LEU A 94 -5.11 8.86 -0.68
N PHE A 95 -5.18 7.84 -1.55
CA PHE A 95 -5.93 6.62 -1.33
C PHE A 95 -5.01 5.52 -0.87
N LEU A 96 -5.34 4.97 0.30
CA LEU A 96 -4.54 3.98 0.98
C LEU A 96 -5.37 2.74 1.28
N LEU A 97 -4.75 1.57 1.20
CA LEU A 97 -5.25 0.32 1.72
C LEU A 97 -4.29 -0.14 2.80
N ASP A 98 -4.74 -0.02 4.05
CA ASP A 98 -4.06 -0.59 5.20
C ASP A 98 -4.69 -1.95 5.52
N PRO A 99 -3.95 -3.06 5.56
CA PRO A 99 -4.53 -4.37 5.86
C PRO A 99 -5.25 -4.46 7.21
N SER A 100 -4.90 -3.60 8.18
CA SER A 100 -5.49 -3.59 9.52
C SER A 100 -6.74 -2.73 9.63
N ILE A 101 -6.85 -1.68 8.80
CA ILE A 101 -7.95 -0.70 8.87
C ILE A 101 -8.91 -0.83 7.67
N GLY A 102 -8.39 -1.26 6.53
CA GLY A 102 -9.08 -1.32 5.25
C GLY A 102 -8.74 -0.15 4.34
N ILE A 103 -9.68 0.17 3.45
CA ILE A 103 -9.52 1.23 2.45
C ILE A 103 -9.89 2.58 3.06
N GLN A 104 -8.97 3.54 2.96
CA GLN A 104 -9.12 4.90 3.48
C GLN A 104 -8.59 5.94 2.50
N PHE A 105 -8.98 7.19 2.71
CA PHE A 105 -8.33 8.34 2.08
C PHE A 105 -7.83 9.28 3.18
N ILE A 106 -6.65 9.86 2.99
CA ILE A 106 -6.07 10.83 3.94
C ILE A 106 -5.65 12.09 3.21
N SER A 107 -5.69 13.22 3.92
CA SER A 107 -5.25 14.50 3.36
C SER A 107 -3.74 14.55 3.15
N ASP A 108 -3.26 15.43 2.26
CA ASP A 108 -1.83 15.72 2.09
C ASP A 108 -1.13 16.03 3.43
N LYS A 109 -1.74 16.86 4.26
CA LYS A 109 -1.20 17.25 5.58
C LYS A 109 -1.04 16.03 6.49
N GLU A 110 -2.06 15.17 6.51
CA GLU A 110 -2.04 13.96 7.33
C GLU A 110 -0.99 12.97 6.81
N PHE A 111 -0.91 12.79 5.49
CA PHE A 111 0.10 11.95 4.85
C PHE A 111 1.51 12.41 5.21
N ASP A 112 1.81 13.69 5.01
CA ASP A 112 3.13 14.27 5.28
C ASP A 112 3.52 14.16 6.76
N SER A 113 2.53 14.13 7.67
CA SER A 113 2.77 13.95 9.11
C SER A 113 3.13 12.51 9.51
N LYS A 114 2.77 11.50 8.68
CA LYS A 114 2.90 10.07 8.99
C LYS A 114 3.97 9.36 8.17
N PHE A 115 4.18 9.77 6.92
CA PHE A 115 5.02 9.07 5.96
C PHE A 115 6.51 9.21 6.28
N SER A 116 7.23 8.08 6.27
CA SER A 116 8.68 8.02 6.57
C SER A 116 9.59 8.49 5.44
N GLY A 117 9.06 8.67 4.23
CA GLY A 117 9.86 8.95 3.03
C GLY A 117 10.37 7.69 2.30
N TYR A 118 9.97 6.48 2.70
CA TYR A 118 10.39 5.24 2.06
C TYR A 118 9.22 4.46 1.43
N ALA A 119 9.42 3.95 0.21
CA ALA A 119 8.44 3.15 -0.53
C ALA A 119 9.07 1.93 -1.24
N LEU A 120 8.29 0.84 -1.37
CA LEU A 120 8.59 -0.26 -2.28
C LEU A 120 7.75 -0.09 -3.54
N ILE A 121 8.44 -0.05 -4.68
CA ILE A 121 7.83 0.04 -6.01
C ILE A 121 8.01 -1.30 -6.69
N ILE A 122 6.90 -1.85 -7.18
CA ILE A 122 6.88 -3.08 -7.97
C ILE A 122 6.87 -2.68 -9.45
N TYR A 123 7.67 -3.36 -10.29
CA TYR A 123 7.82 -2.99 -11.70
C TYR A 123 8.01 -4.19 -12.63
N GLY A 124 7.72 -3.98 -13.91
CA GLY A 124 7.99 -4.95 -14.99
C GLY A 124 7.08 -6.17 -15.03
N LYS A 125 5.91 -6.11 -14.37
CA LYS A 125 4.89 -7.16 -14.31
C LYS A 125 3.48 -6.59 -14.46
N ASP A 126 3.34 -5.59 -15.33
CA ASP A 126 2.07 -4.86 -15.52
C ASP A 126 0.98 -5.76 -16.12
N GLU A 127 1.35 -6.81 -16.85
CA GLU A 127 0.45 -7.77 -17.50
C GLU A 127 -0.38 -8.61 -16.51
N ILE A 128 0.17 -8.91 -15.33
CA ILE A 128 -0.53 -9.64 -14.26
C ILE A 128 -1.09 -8.71 -13.17
N LYS A 129 -0.82 -7.40 -13.28
CA LYS A 129 -1.31 -6.40 -12.33
C LYS A 129 -2.81 -6.20 -12.49
N ASN A 130 -3.57 -6.39 -11.41
CA ASN A 130 -5.01 -6.21 -11.37
C ASN A 130 -5.41 -4.73 -11.37
N SER A 131 -5.18 -4.06 -12.51
CA SER A 131 -5.44 -2.64 -12.69
C SER A 131 -6.94 -2.31 -12.61
N SER A 132 -7.81 -3.26 -12.95
CA SER A 132 -9.26 -3.13 -12.79
C SER A 132 -9.66 -2.95 -11.32
N LEU A 133 -9.07 -3.75 -10.41
CA LEU A 133 -9.31 -3.61 -8.97
C LEU A 133 -8.84 -2.25 -8.44
N ILE A 134 -7.65 -1.80 -8.84
CA ILE A 134 -7.13 -0.47 -8.45
C ILE A 134 -8.08 0.64 -8.90
N ASN A 135 -8.53 0.59 -10.15
CA ASN A 135 -9.46 1.57 -10.70
C ASN A 135 -10.80 1.55 -9.96
N LYS A 136 -11.32 0.36 -9.63
CA LYS A 136 -12.56 0.20 -8.86
C LYS A 136 -12.44 0.82 -7.47
N ILE A 137 -11.36 0.52 -6.73
CA ILE A 137 -11.10 1.08 -5.40
C ILE A 137 -11.01 2.61 -5.47
N ASN A 138 -10.21 3.11 -6.42
CA ASN A 138 -10.01 4.55 -6.59
C ASN A 138 -11.32 5.27 -6.96
N GLN A 139 -12.16 4.66 -7.81
CA GLN A 139 -13.46 5.23 -8.16
C GLN A 139 -14.39 5.29 -6.94
N GLN A 140 -14.47 4.21 -6.16
CA GLN A 140 -15.27 4.18 -4.93
C GLN A 140 -14.86 5.29 -3.94
N LEU A 141 -13.55 5.53 -3.77
CA LEU A 141 -13.06 6.58 -2.88
C LEU A 141 -13.32 7.99 -3.43
N LYS A 142 -13.19 8.19 -4.74
CA LYS A 142 -13.57 9.47 -5.39
C LYS A 142 -15.03 9.78 -5.13
N ASP A 143 -15.91 8.80 -5.28
CA ASP A 143 -17.34 9.00 -5.07
C ASP A 143 -17.65 9.29 -3.60
N ARG A 144 -17.01 8.58 -2.65
CA ARG A 144 -17.12 8.91 -1.22
C ARG A 144 -16.73 10.35 -0.91
N ILE A 145 -15.62 10.84 -1.46
CA ILE A 145 -15.17 12.23 -1.24
C ILE A 145 -16.18 13.23 -1.82
N ARG A 146 -16.70 12.98 -3.02
CA ARG A 146 -17.71 13.85 -3.63
C ARG A 146 -18.98 13.92 -2.79
N HIS A 147 -19.46 12.78 -2.31
CA HIS A 147 -20.64 12.71 -1.44
C HIS A 147 -20.44 13.50 -0.13
N LEU A 148 -19.27 13.38 0.51
CA LEU A 148 -18.96 14.14 1.73
C LEU A 148 -18.97 15.65 1.49
N TYR A 149 -18.46 16.11 0.34
CA TYR A 149 -18.45 17.53 -0.03
C TYR A 149 -19.86 18.08 -0.29
N ILE A 150 -20.75 17.28 -0.88
CA ILE A 150 -22.15 17.66 -1.06
C ILE A 150 -22.82 17.84 0.30
N ILE A 151 -22.69 16.85 1.19
CA ILE A 151 -23.32 16.88 2.52
C ILE A 151 -22.84 18.08 3.34
N SER A 152 -21.53 18.39 3.30
CA SER A 152 -20.99 19.54 4.04
C SER A 152 -21.52 20.88 3.54
N ASN A 153 -21.89 20.98 2.25
CA ASN A 153 -22.34 22.22 1.63
C ASN A 153 -23.87 22.38 1.59
N THR A 154 -24.63 21.31 1.85
CA THR A 154 -26.10 21.36 1.93
C THR A 154 -26.62 21.57 3.36
N GLY A 155 -25.75 21.57 4.37
CA GLY A 155 -26.10 21.65 5.80
C GLY A 155 -26.17 23.05 6.43
N THR A 156 -26.14 24.12 5.63
CA THR A 156 -26.31 25.50 6.11
C THR A 156 -27.60 26.09 5.57
N TYR A 157 -28.71 25.87 6.29
CA TYR A 157 -29.96 26.63 6.19
C TYR A 157 -30.52 26.83 7.59
#